data_AF-A0A8S1PUZ5-F1
#
_entry.id   AF-A0A8S1PUZ5-F1
#
_cell.length_a   1.000
_cell.length_b   1.000
_cell.length_c   1.000
_cell.angle_alpha   90.00
_cell.angle_beta   90.00
_cell.angle_gamma   90.00
#
_symmetry.space_group_name_H-M   'P 1'
#
loop_
_entity.id
_entity.type
_entity.pdbx_description
1 polymer ?
#
loop_
_entity_poly.entity_id
_entity_poly.type
_entity_poly.pdbx_seq_one_letter_code
_entity_poly.pdbx_strand_id
1 'polypeptide(L)'
;MKKFLSAIKNVTDPEKMAKYGAQKLENLADYLDPNNEKPSQQIPFMITRQMKNELIQLGYNFDDIKKMTPTYASNLLQNQIKKQK
;
A
#
# COMPACT_ATOMS: atom_id res chain seq x y z
N MET A 1 33.92 7.74 -20.90
CA MET A 1 32.45 7.78 -21.01
C MET A 1 31.92 6.45 -21.57
N LYS A 2 31.64 5.44 -20.74
CA LYS A 2 31.05 4.13 -21.14
C LYS A 2 30.26 3.49 -19.98
N LYS A 3 29.34 4.23 -19.34
CA LYS A 3 28.49 3.68 -18.25
C LYS A 3 26.99 3.98 -18.39
N PHE A 4 26.55 4.49 -19.55
CA PHE A 4 25.15 4.88 -19.78
C PHE A 4 24.32 3.87 -20.60
N LEU A 5 24.91 2.77 -21.09
CA LEU A 5 24.18 1.78 -21.90
C LEU A 5 23.64 0.57 -21.11
N SER A 6 23.97 0.44 -19.82
CA SER A 6 23.61 -0.76 -19.03
C SER A 6 22.20 -0.72 -18.43
N ALA A 7 21.55 0.44 -18.39
CA ALA A 7 20.28 0.62 -17.68
C ALA A 7 19.03 0.27 -18.52
N ILE A 8 19.16 0.12 -19.84
CA ILE A 8 18.00 -0.09 -20.74
C ILE A 8 17.68 -1.59 -20.92
N LYS A 9 18.60 -2.51 -20.60
CA LYS A 9 18.37 -3.96 -20.79
C LYS A 9 17.41 -4.60 -19.78
N ASN A 10 17.09 -3.94 -18.67
CA ASN A 10 16.26 -4.53 -17.61
C ASN A 10 14.78 -4.13 -17.66
N VAL A 11 14.37 -3.33 -18.65
CA VAL A 11 12.98 -2.82 -18.78
C VAL A 11 12.13 -3.66 -19.75
N THR A 12 12.76 -4.56 -20.51
CA THR A 12 12.11 -5.35 -21.57
C THR A 12 12.23 -6.85 -21.32
N ASP A 13 11.91 -7.28 -20.09
CA ASP A 13 11.80 -8.69 -19.76
C ASP A 13 10.33 -9.14 -20.02
N PRO A 14 10.05 -9.85 -21.12
CA PRO A 14 8.69 -10.21 -21.52
C PRO A 14 7.99 -11.09 -20.48
N GLU A 15 8.74 -11.88 -19.70
CA GLU A 15 8.17 -12.71 -18.64
C GLU A 15 7.62 -11.85 -17.49
N LYS A 16 8.29 -10.75 -17.16
CA LYS A 16 7.79 -9.82 -16.13
C LYS A 16 6.52 -9.13 -16.62
N MET A 17 6.51 -8.66 -17.87
CA MET A 17 5.32 -8.02 -18.45
C MET A 17 4.12 -8.99 -18.53
N ALA A 18 4.35 -10.25 -18.89
CA ALA A 18 3.32 -11.28 -18.90
C ALA A 18 2.75 -11.56 -17.49
N LYS A 19 3.61 -11.61 -16.46
CA LYS A 19 3.18 -11.77 -15.07
C LYS A 19 2.34 -10.60 -14.57
N TYR A 20 2.74 -9.37 -14.89
CA TYR A 20 1.93 -8.18 -14.55
C TYR A 20 0.58 -8.18 -15.28
N GLY A 21 0.55 -8.59 -16.55
CA GLY A 21 -0.69 -8.73 -17.31
C GLY A 21 -1.63 -9.79 -16.72
N ALA A 22 -1.10 -10.96 -16.38
CA ALA A 22 -1.86 -12.05 -15.77
C ALA A 22 -2.43 -11.67 -14.39
N GLN A 23 -1.63 -11.06 -13.52
CA GLN A 23 -2.08 -10.60 -12.20
C GLN A 23 -3.20 -9.54 -12.30
N LYS A 24 -3.14 -8.65 -13.29
CA LYS A 24 -4.20 -7.64 -13.50
C LYS A 24 -5.51 -8.27 -13.97
N LEU A 25 -5.46 -9.34 -14.76
CA LEU A 25 -6.63 -10.07 -15.25
C LEU A 25 -7.27 -10.93 -14.15
N GLU A 26 -6.48 -11.60 -13.30
CA GLU A 26 -7.00 -12.34 -12.13
C GLU A 26 -7.76 -11.40 -11.19
N ASN A 27 -7.20 -10.22 -10.90
CA ASN A 27 -7.88 -9.23 -10.07
C ASN A 27 -9.20 -8.75 -10.69
N LEU A 28 -9.32 -8.68 -12.02
CA LEU A 28 -10.53 -8.24 -12.71
C LEU A 28 -11.63 -9.32 -12.70
N ALA A 29 -11.24 -10.59 -12.86
CA ALA A 29 -12.18 -11.71 -12.78
C ALA A 29 -12.88 -11.77 -11.41
N ASP A 30 -12.15 -11.48 -10.33
CA ASP A 30 -12.71 -11.36 -8.99
C ASP A 30 -13.78 -10.27 -8.84
N TYR A 31 -13.69 -9.17 -9.61
CA TYR A 31 -14.68 -8.08 -9.56
C TYR A 31 -15.96 -8.40 -10.33
N LEU A 32 -15.91 -9.38 -11.23
CA LEU A 32 -17.05 -9.78 -12.06
C LEU A 32 -17.85 -10.92 -11.45
N ASP A 33 -17.36 -11.54 -10.36
CA ASP A 33 -18.11 -12.56 -9.63
C ASP A 33 -19.12 -11.89 -8.68
N PRO A 34 -20.44 -11.99 -8.96
CA PRO A 34 -21.47 -11.38 -8.13
C PRO A 34 -21.59 -12.02 -6.73
N ASN A 35 -20.95 -13.17 -6.50
CA ASN A 35 -20.89 -13.83 -5.19
C ASN A 35 -19.58 -13.54 -4.45
N ASN A 36 -18.62 -12.87 -5.09
CA ASN A 36 -17.40 -12.40 -4.45
C ASN A 36 -17.67 -11.05 -3.78
N GLU A 37 -18.40 -11.08 -2.67
CA GLU A 37 -18.57 -9.94 -1.78
C GLU A 37 -17.21 -9.60 -1.15
N LYS A 38 -16.32 -8.96 -1.92
CA LYS A 38 -15.14 -8.31 -1.32
C LYS A 38 -15.70 -7.29 -0.34
N PRO A 39 -15.40 -7.41 0.96
CA PRO A 39 -15.88 -6.44 1.94
C PRO A 39 -15.42 -5.08 1.46
N SER A 40 -16.36 -4.17 1.21
CA SER A 40 -16.06 -2.80 0.81
C SER A 40 -14.99 -2.29 1.77
N GLN A 41 -13.80 -1.97 1.27
CA GLN A 41 -12.71 -1.51 2.14
C GLN A 41 -13.24 -0.31 2.93
N GLN A 42 -13.41 -0.49 4.24
CA GLN A 42 -13.95 0.53 5.11
C GLN A 42 -12.86 1.58 5.30
N ILE A 43 -12.82 2.55 4.37
CA ILE A 43 -11.82 3.62 4.39
C ILE A 43 -12.13 4.53 5.57
N PRO A 44 -11.23 4.66 6.56
CA PRO A 44 -11.49 5.56 7.68
C PRO A 44 -11.53 7.00 7.18
N PHE A 45 -12.52 7.75 7.65
CA PHE A 45 -12.74 9.16 7.29
C PHE A 45 -11.97 10.13 8.21
N MET A 46 -11.57 9.67 9.41
CA MET A 46 -10.78 10.44 10.37
C MET A 46 -9.86 9.53 11.19
N ILE A 47 -8.81 10.09 11.79
CA ILE A 47 -7.96 9.38 12.75
C ILE A 47 -8.63 9.41 14.13
N THR A 48 -9.10 8.26 14.60
CA THR A 48 -9.78 8.14 15.90
C THR A 48 -8.80 8.22 17.07
N ARG A 49 -9.32 8.45 18.29
CA ARG A 49 -8.49 8.46 19.51
C ARG A 49 -7.74 7.15 19.72
N GLN A 50 -8.38 6.03 19.41
CA GLN A 50 -7.76 4.71 19.51
C GLN A 50 -6.57 4.59 18.54
N MET A 51 -6.76 4.95 17.26
CA MET A 51 -5.68 4.94 16.27
C MET A 51 -4.50 5.81 16.71
N LYS A 52 -4.75 6.97 17.32
CA LYS A 52 -3.67 7.82 17.86
C LYS A 52 -2.84 7.10 18.93
N ASN A 53 -3.50 6.42 19.87
CA ASN A 53 -2.80 5.68 20.92
C ASN A 53 -1.96 4.54 20.35
N GLU A 54 -2.49 3.81 19.37
CA GLU A 54 -1.77 2.73 18.70
C GLU A 54 -0.57 3.25 17.89
N LEU A 55 -0.72 4.37 17.18
CA LEU A 55 0.38 5.03 16.47
C LEU A 55 1.48 5.53 17.43
N ILE A 56 1.11 6.01 18.62
CA ILE A 56 2.09 6.39 19.65
C ILE A 56 2.90 5.17 20.11
N GLN A 57 2.27 4.01 20.28
CA GLN A 57 2.98 2.76 20.60
C GLN A 57 3.94 2.32 19.48
N LEU A 58 3.63 2.65 18.22
CA LEU A 58 4.51 2.44 17.06
C LEU A 58 5.65 3.47 16.95
N GLY A 59 5.68 4.48 17.84
CA GLY A 59 6.74 5.48 17.93
C GLY A 59 6.47 6.78 17.16
N TYR A 60 5.25 7.01 16.68
CA TYR A 60 4.86 8.28 16.07
C TYR A 60 4.48 9.30 17.14
N ASN A 61 4.92 10.54 16.99
CA ASN A 61 4.54 11.61 17.90
C ASN A 61 3.22 12.29 17.46
N PHE A 62 2.65 13.12 18.32
CA PHE A 62 1.41 13.82 18.02
C PHE A 62 1.49 14.73 16.80
N ASP A 63 2.64 15.38 16.56
CA ASP A 63 2.84 16.28 15.42
C ASP A 63 2.86 15.53 14.08
N ASP A 64 3.46 14.33 14.05
CA ASP A 64 3.45 13.43 12.91
C ASP A 64 2.02 12.97 12.63
N ILE A 65 1.34 12.48 13.67
CA ILE A 65 -0.02 11.94 13.55
C ILE A 65 -0.99 13.02 13.06
N LYS A 66 -0.82 14.28 13.49
CA LYS A 66 -1.65 15.41 13.04
C LYS A 66 -1.52 15.69 11.54
N LYS A 67 -0.39 15.34 10.93
CA LYS A 67 -0.11 15.51 9.50
C LYS A 67 -0.51 14.28 8.67
N MET A 68 -0.89 13.17 9.31
CA MET A 68 -1.28 11.94 8.59
C MET A 68 -2.69 12.03 8.04
N THR A 69 -2.90 11.40 6.89
CA THR A 69 -4.25 11.10 6.42
C THR A 69 -4.80 9.87 7.15
N PRO A 70 -6.12 9.77 7.36
CA PRO A 70 -6.74 8.61 7.99
C PRO A 70 -6.40 7.28 7.30
N THR A 71 -6.38 7.26 5.97
CA THR A 71 -5.97 6.10 5.17
C THR A 71 -4.53 5.70 5.44
N TYR A 72 -3.60 6.66 5.48
CA TYR A 72 -2.21 6.38 5.76
C TYR A 72 -2.01 5.84 7.18
N ALA A 73 -2.64 6.48 8.17
CA ALA A 73 -2.64 6.01 9.56
C ALA A 73 -3.19 4.57 9.67
N SER A 74 -4.30 4.27 9.00
CA SER A 74 -4.87 2.91 8.95
C SER A 74 -3.89 1.90 8.34
N ASN A 75 -3.23 2.26 7.25
CA ASN A 75 -2.24 1.39 6.61
C ASN A 75 -1.03 1.13 7.53
N LEU A 76 -0.56 2.14 8.27
CA LEU A 76 0.52 1.96 9.24
C LEU A 76 0.12 0.97 10.35
N LEU A 77 -1.11 1.07 10.85
CA LEU A 77 -1.64 0.20 11.88
C LEU A 77 -1.85 -1.24 11.39
N GLN A 78 -2.47 -1.40 10.21
CA GLN A 78 -2.68 -2.73 9.61
C GLN A 78 -1.36 -3.48 9.36
N ASN A 79 -0.31 -2.75 8.96
CA ASN A 79 1.00 -3.32 8.67
C ASN A 79 1.98 -3.25 9.85
N GLN A 80 1.57 -2.73 11.01
CA GLN A 80 2.40 -2.57 12.22
C GLN A 80 3.74 -1.86 11.95
N ILE A 81 3.71 -0.83 11.09
CA ILE A 81 4.92 -0.12 10.64
C ILE A 81 5.40 0.84 11.74
N LYS A 82 6.53 0.51 12.37
CA LYS A 82 7.17 1.35 13.40
C LYS A 82 7.92 2.53 12.77
N LYS A 83 7.94 3.66 13.47
CA LYS A 83 8.79 4.80 13.08
C LYS A 83 10.25 4.42 13.30
N GLN A 84 11.05 4.40 12.23
CA GLN A 84 12.50 4.25 12.36
C GLN A 84 13.06 5.55 12.98
N LYS A 85 13.87 5.40 14.02
CA LYS A 85 14.50 6.54 14.73
C LYS A 85 15.54 7.23 13.86
#